data_AF-A0A7J4LUA5-F1
#
_entry.id   AF-A0A7J4LUA5-F1
#
_cell.length_a   1.000
_cell.length_b   1.000
_cell.length_c   1.000
_cell.angle_alpha   90.00
_cell.angle_beta   90.00
_cell.angle_gamma   90.00
#
_symmetry.space_group_name_H-M   'P 1'
#
loop_
_entity.id
_entity.type
_entity.pdbx_description
1 polymer ?
#
loop_
_entity_poly.entity_id
_entity_poly.type
_entity_poly.pdbx_seq_one_letter_code
_entity_poly.pdbx_strand_id
1 'polypeptide(L)' 'MSGPGPGKHRMRNVLYIHQKGKSRATTTHLDVEGPISHIIRPGEITFIKGKPGGAFIALKKDMIKRAERFLK' A
#
# COMPACT_ATOMS: atom_id res chain seq x y z
N MET A 1 0.36 -17.38 -0.59
CA MET A 1 -0.59 -16.23 -0.66
C MET A 1 -1.95 -16.70 -0.17
N SER A 2 -2.64 -15.94 0.70
CA SER A 2 -3.95 -16.35 1.23
C SER A 2 -5.14 -16.08 0.31
N GLY A 3 -4.91 -15.69 -0.95
CA GLY A 3 -5.93 -15.53 -2.00
C GLY A 3 -7.08 -14.56 -1.68
N PRO A 4 -8.07 -14.42 -2.57
CA PRO A 4 -9.37 -13.86 -2.21
C PRO A 4 -10.10 -14.76 -1.20
N GLY A 5 -10.92 -14.16 -0.34
CA GLY A 5 -11.67 -14.83 0.72
C GLY A 5 -12.66 -13.85 1.36
N PRO A 6 -13.56 -14.30 2.25
CA PRO A 6 -14.53 -13.42 2.89
C PRO A 6 -13.86 -12.18 3.51
N GLY A 7 -14.40 -10.99 3.22
CA GLY A 7 -13.87 -9.70 3.69
C GLY A 7 -12.63 -9.16 2.96
N LYS A 8 -12.14 -9.84 1.90
CA LYS A 8 -11.02 -9.33 1.08
C LYS A 8 -11.54 -8.64 -0.17
N HIS A 9 -11.38 -7.33 -0.22
CA HIS A 9 -11.77 -6.51 -1.35
C HIS A 9 -10.55 -6.16 -2.20
N ARG A 10 -10.63 -6.45 -3.51
CA ARG A 10 -9.52 -6.16 -4.42
C ARG A 10 -9.48 -4.66 -4.72
N MET A 11 -8.37 -4.02 -4.38
CA MET A 11 -8.03 -2.67 -4.81
C MET A 11 -7.00 -2.74 -5.94
N ARG A 12 -7.30 -2.12 -7.10
CA ARG A 12 -6.39 -2.10 -8.25
C ARG A 12 -5.37 -0.97 -8.09
N ASN A 13 -4.19 -1.30 -7.59
CA ASN A 13 -3.03 -0.41 -7.53
C ASN A 13 -1.95 -0.91 -8.49
N VAL A 14 -1.01 -0.02 -8.81
CA VAL A 14 0.22 -0.35 -9.55
C VAL A 14 1.39 -0.35 -8.58
N LEU A 15 2.32 -1.29 -8.76
CA LEU A 15 3.52 -1.41 -7.94
C LEU A 15 4.75 -1.24 -8.84
N TYR A 16 5.61 -0.31 -8.47
CA TYR A 16 6.88 -0.05 -9.16
C TYR A 16 8.06 -0.34 -8.25
N ILE A 17 9.17 -0.81 -8.83
CA ILE A 17 10.48 -0.78 -8.20
C ILE A 17 11.17 0.50 -8.68
N HIS A 18 11.28 1.50 -7.82
CA HIS A 18 11.93 2.76 -8.14
C HIS A 18 13.42 2.65 -7.86
N GLN A 19 14.23 2.58 -8.91
CA GLN A 19 15.67 2.38 -8.82
C GLN A 19 16.41 3.66 -8.38
N LYS A 20 17.31 3.54 -7.39
CA LYS A 20 18.23 4.61 -6.99
C LYS A 20 18.97 5.22 -8.18
N GLY A 21 19.03 6.55 -8.24
CA GLY A 21 19.74 7.31 -9.26
C GLY A 21 18.98 7.46 -10.59
N LYS A 22 17.78 6.87 -10.71
CA LYS A 22 16.84 7.11 -11.82
C LYS A 22 15.69 7.95 -11.33
N SER A 23 15.10 8.77 -12.21
CA SER A 23 13.90 9.57 -11.93
C SER A 23 13.92 10.35 -10.60
N ARG A 24 15.10 10.85 -10.19
CA ARG A 24 15.35 11.59 -8.94
C ARG A 24 15.22 10.77 -7.64
N ALA A 25 15.15 9.44 -7.70
CA ALA A 25 15.19 8.59 -6.51
C ALA A 25 16.56 8.61 -5.83
N THR A 26 16.57 9.00 -4.55
CA THR A 26 17.78 8.98 -3.70
C THR A 26 18.08 7.58 -3.15
N THR A 27 17.08 6.72 -3.05
CA THR A 27 17.18 5.31 -2.60
C THR A 27 16.34 4.40 -3.48
N THR A 28 16.66 3.10 -3.52
CA THR A 28 15.79 2.12 -4.20
C THR A 28 14.63 1.76 -3.29
N HIS A 29 13.40 1.89 -3.77
CA HIS A 29 12.19 1.66 -2.99
C HIS A 29 11.05 1.10 -3.86
N LEU A 30 9.93 0.76 -3.22
CA LEU A 30 8.71 0.32 -3.88
C LEU A 30 7.67 1.44 -3.83
N ASP A 31 7.19 1.87 -4.99
CA ASP A 31 6.09 2.83 -5.08
C ASP A 31 4.79 2.09 -5.35
N VAL A 32 3.77 2.35 -4.51
CA VAL A 32 2.41 1.86 -4.73
C VAL A 32 1.54 3.03 -5.13
N GLU A 33 1.11 3.04 -6.39
CA GLU A 33 0.32 4.12 -6.97
C GLU A 33 -1.11 3.69 -7.27
N GLY A 34 -2.05 4.63 -7.17
CA GLY A 34 -3.46 4.42 -7.46
C GLY A 34 -4.39 4.71 -6.28
N PRO A 35 -5.54 4.00 -6.17
CA PRO A 35 -6.55 4.25 -5.15
C PRO A 35 -6.07 4.13 -3.70
N ILE A 36 -4.94 3.48 -3.43
CA ILE A 36 -4.31 3.41 -2.10
C ILE A 36 -4.06 4.79 -1.49
N SER A 37 -3.88 5.82 -2.32
CA SER A 37 -3.72 7.22 -1.88
C SER A 37 -4.91 7.77 -1.10
N HIS A 38 -6.11 7.18 -1.27
CA HIS A 38 -7.29 7.52 -0.46
C HIS A 38 -7.21 6.99 0.98
N ILE A 39 -6.40 5.95 1.22
CA ILE A 39 -6.16 5.34 2.53
C ILE A 39 -4.93 5.96 3.18
N ILE A 40 -3.80 6.01 2.44
CA ILE A 40 -2.51 6.55 2.87
C ILE A 40 -2.24 7.81 2.05
N ARG A 41 -2.48 8.98 2.65
CA ARG A 41 -2.41 10.27 1.95
C ARG A 41 -0.96 10.75 1.79
N PRO A 42 -0.68 11.67 0.85
CA PRO A 42 0.64 12.28 0.71
C PRO A 42 1.17 12.82 2.04
N GLY A 43 2.41 12.49 2.37
CA GLY A 43 3.07 12.87 3.62
C GLY A 43 2.79 11.95 4.82
N GLU A 44 1.85 11.01 4.71
CA GLU A 44 1.62 10.03 5.78
C GLU A 44 2.55 8.82 5.64
N ILE A 45 3.04 8.33 6.79
CA ILE A 45 3.90 7.15 6.86
C ILE A 45 3.17 6.05 7.63
N THR A 46 3.33 4.80 7.18
CA THR A 46 2.89 3.61 7.90
C THR A 46 3.93 2.49 7.83
N PHE A 47 3.62 1.34 8.41
CA PHE A 47 4.54 0.22 8.54
C PHE A 47 4.27 -0.88 7.50
N ILE A 48 5.35 -1.50 7.02
CA ILE A 48 5.30 -2.66 6.12
C ILE A 48 5.98 -3.84 6.82
N LYS A 49 5.36 -5.02 6.72
CA LYS A 49 5.92 -6.29 7.20
C LYS A 49 5.93 -7.30 6.05
N GLY A 50 7.03 -8.04 5.90
CA GLY A 50 7.09 -9.19 4.99
C GLY A 50 6.14 -10.30 5.43
N LYS A 51 5.52 -10.98 4.46
CA LYS A 51 4.69 -12.18 4.70
C LYS A 51 5.00 -13.24 3.63
N PRO A 52 4.69 -14.52 3.87
CA PRO A 52 4.84 -15.55 2.85
C PRO A 52 4.13 -15.17 1.54
N GLY A 53 4.92 -14.95 0.49
CA GLY A 53 4.44 -14.55 -0.83
C GLY A 53 4.08 -13.07 -1.00
N GLY A 54 4.60 -12.15 -0.18
CA GLY A 54 4.49 -10.71 -0.46
C GLY A 54 4.69 -9.82 0.77
N ALA A 55 3.93 -8.72 0.83
CA ALA A 55 3.96 -7.76 1.94
C ALA A 55 2.58 -7.55 2.58
N PHE A 56 2.59 -7.12 3.83
CA PHE A 56 1.44 -6.62 4.57
C PHE A 56 1.72 -5.16 4.98
N ILE A 57 0.78 -4.27 4.67
CA ILE A 57 0.84 -2.86 5.06
C ILE A 57 -0.07 -2.70 6.28
N ALA A 58 0.49 -2.39 7.43
CA ALA A 58 -0.29 -2.05 8.62
C ALA A 58 -0.87 -0.64 8.46
N LEU A 59 -2.07 -0.39 8.97
CA LEU A 59 -2.73 0.91 8.89
C LEU A 59 -2.82 1.57 10.27
N LYS A 60 -2.59 2.89 10.33
CA LYS A 60 -2.85 3.69 11.55
C LYS A 60 -4.34 3.97 11.72
N LYS A 61 -4.76 4.40 12.91
CA LYS A 61 -6.18 4.61 13.28
C LYS A 61 -7.00 5.38 12.23
N ASP A 62 -6.49 6.50 11.70
CA ASP A 62 -7.25 7.28 10.72
C ASP A 62 -7.19 6.70 9.29
N MET A 63 -6.14 5.95 8.97
CA MET A 63 -6.05 5.17 7.73
C MET A 63 -7.07 4.02 7.74
N ILE A 64 -7.26 3.35 8.88
CA ILE A 64 -8.29 2.29 9.06
C ILE A 64 -9.68 2.86 8.75
N LYS A 65 -10.04 4.01 9.37
CA LYS A 65 -11.32 4.69 9.08
C LYS A 65 -11.50 5.02 7.60
N ARG A 66 -10.42 5.39 6.90
CA ARG A 66 -10.44 5.66 5.45
C ARG A 66 -10.64 4.37 4.65
N ALA A 67 -9.96 3.30 5.02
CA ALA A 67 -10.12 1.98 4.41
C ALA A 67 -11.56 1.47 4.58
N GLU A 68 -12.13 1.55 5.79
CA GLU A 68 -13.51 1.15 6.07
C GLU A 68 -14.54 1.94 5.25
N ARG A 69 -14.30 3.23 4.98
CA ARG A 69 -15.13 4.02 4.06
C ARG A 69 -15.02 3.57 2.61
N PHE A 70 -13.87 3.06 2.19
CA PHE A 70 -13.66 2.53 0.84
C PHE A 70 -14.33 1.16 0.65
N LEU A 71 -14.65 0.45 1.73
CA LEU A 71 -15.32 -0.86 1.69
C LEU A 71 -16.86 -0.76 1.62
N LYS A 72 -17.42 0.44 1.87
CA LYS A 72 -18.85 0.72 1.75
C LYS A 72 -19.18 1.16 0.33
#